data_AF-A0AAU7ZG46-F1
#
_entry.id   AF-A0AAU7ZG46-F1
#
_cell.length_a   1.000
_cell.length_b   1.000
_cell.length_c   1.000
_cell.angle_alpha   90.00
_cell.angle_beta   90.00
_cell.angle_gamma   90.00
#
_symmetry.space_group_name_H-M   'P 1'
#
loop_
_entity.id
_entity.type
_entity.pdbx_description
1 polymer ?
#
loop_
_entity_poly.entity_id
_entity_poly.type
_entity_poly.pdbx_seq_one_letter_code
_entity_poly.pdbx_strand_id
1 'polypeptide(L)'
;MTSTNVGSRVGGYRREVDFQKLGSALLIASSLVLAIRTSRWDPTQSDGLANVEWEKEVEHSVRIAKIVLSHLTSRHPDLFQSRDVAWYVATDEETPR
;
A
#
# COMPACT_ATOMS: atom_id res chain seq x y z
N MET A 1 3.15 -9.86 18.14
CA MET A 1 2.24 -10.65 18.98
C MET A 1 0.85 -10.09 18.79
N THR A 2 0.07 -10.64 17.86
CA THR A 2 -1.33 -10.27 17.67
C THR A 2 -2.15 -11.07 18.68
N SER A 3 -2.79 -10.37 19.61
CA SER A 3 -3.72 -10.93 20.59
C SER A 3 -4.89 -11.58 19.86
N THR A 4 -4.91 -12.91 19.80
CA THR A 4 -6.08 -13.66 19.35
C THR A 4 -7.05 -13.70 20.53
N ASN A 5 -8.07 -12.85 20.53
CA ASN A 5 -9.16 -12.93 21.51
C ASN A 5 -9.79 -14.32 21.41
N VAL A 6 -9.58 -15.15 22.43
CA VAL A 6 -9.92 -16.58 22.48
C VAL A 6 -11.44 -16.84 22.41
N GLY A 7 -12.27 -15.79 22.49
CA GLY A 7 -13.75 -15.87 22.43
C GLY A 7 -14.41 -15.39 21.13
N SER A 8 -13.66 -14.87 20.15
CA SER A 8 -14.27 -14.25 18.97
C SER A 8 -14.69 -15.28 17.92
N ARG A 9 -16.00 -15.42 17.66
CA ARG A 9 -16.51 -16.32 16.61
C ARG A 9 -16.31 -15.67 15.24
N VAL A 10 -15.62 -16.40 14.34
CA VAL A 10 -15.53 -16.04 12.93
C VAL A 10 -16.93 -16.08 12.32
N GLY A 11 -17.42 -14.92 11.87
CA GLY A 11 -18.72 -14.78 11.20
C GLY A 11 -18.70 -15.20 9.73
N GLY A 12 -17.50 -15.29 9.15
CA GLY A 12 -17.27 -15.75 7.79
C GLY A 12 -15.98 -15.18 7.21
N TYR A 13 -15.80 -15.35 5.91
CA TYR A 13 -14.66 -14.84 5.17
C TYR A 13 -15.14 -13.84 4.12
N ARG A 14 -14.47 -12.69 4.07
CA ARG A 14 -14.65 -11.68 3.03
C ARG A 14 -13.45 -11.70 2.11
N ARG A 15 -13.70 -11.69 0.80
CA ARG A 15 -12.65 -11.57 -0.21
C ARG A 15 -12.21 -10.11 -0.30
N GLU A 16 -10.95 -9.86 0.03
CA GLU A 16 -10.35 -8.52 -0.01
C GLU A 16 -9.07 -8.53 -0.84
N VAL A 17 -8.70 -7.39 -1.42
CA VAL A 17 -7.45 -7.25 -2.18
C VAL A 17 -6.26 -7.54 -1.27
N ASP A 18 -5.34 -8.38 -1.73
CA ASP A 18 -4.14 -8.73 -0.97
C ASP A 18 -3.07 -7.63 -1.10
N PHE A 19 -3.20 -6.59 -0.29
CA PHE A 19 -2.29 -5.43 -0.31
C PHE A 19 -0.82 -5.80 -0.08
N GLN A 20 -0.51 -6.93 0.58
CA GLN A 20 0.88 -7.36 0.78
C GLN A 20 1.55 -7.75 -0.55
N LYS A 21 0.78 -8.29 -1.50
CA LYS A 21 1.28 -8.67 -2.83
C LYS A 21 1.43 -7.48 -3.78
N LEU A 22 0.85 -6.32 -3.43
CA LEU A 22 0.96 -5.11 -4.24
C LEU A 22 2.27 -4.33 -4.01
N GLY A 23 3.12 -4.77 -3.09
CA GLY A 23 4.38 -4.09 -2.77
C GLY A 23 5.32 -3.96 -3.99
N SER A 24 5.47 -5.02 -4.78
CA SER A 24 6.29 -4.99 -6.00
C SER A 24 5.70 -4.08 -7.08
N ALA A 25 4.38 -4.10 -7.26
CA ALA A 25 3.69 -3.21 -8.19
C ALA A 25 3.87 -1.73 -7.80
N LEU A 26 3.78 -1.42 -6.51
CA LEU A 26 4.01 -0.07 -6.01
C LEU A 26 5.45 0.37 -6.21
N LEU A 27 6.43 -0.51 -5.95
CA LEU A 27 7.85 -0.22 -6.18
C LEU A 27 8.10 0.11 -7.66
N ILE A 28 7.65 -0.75 -8.58
CA ILE A 28 7.83 -0.57 -10.03
C ILE A 28 7.17 0.74 -10.50
N ALA A 29 5.92 0.99 -10.10
CA ALA A 29 5.22 2.21 -10.47
C ALA A 29 5.91 3.46 -9.94
N SER A 30 6.40 3.43 -8.70
CA SER A 30 7.16 4.54 -8.10
C SER A 30 8.47 4.80 -8.85
N SER A 31 9.22 3.74 -9.18
CA SER A 31 10.45 3.83 -9.97
C SER A 31 10.20 4.39 -11.37
N LEU A 32 9.09 4.01 -12.01
CA LEU A 32 8.72 4.53 -13.33
C LEU A 32 8.39 6.03 -13.27
N VAL A 33 7.62 6.48 -12.27
CA VAL A 33 7.32 7.90 -12.07
C VAL A 33 8.62 8.69 -11.83
N LEU A 34 9.50 8.16 -10.98
CA LEU A 34 10.81 8.76 -10.69
C LEU A 34 11.64 8.91 -11.97
N ALA A 35 11.79 7.82 -12.74
CA ALA A 35 12.57 7.83 -13.98
C ALA A 35 12.01 8.82 -15.01
N ILE A 36 10.68 8.90 -15.18
CA ILE A 36 10.05 9.86 -16.09
C ILE A 36 10.35 11.29 -15.64
N ARG A 37 10.21 11.59 -14.35
CA ARG A 37 10.40 12.95 -13.82
C ARG A 37 11.86 13.42 -13.86
N THR A 38 12.80 12.51 -13.65
CA THR A 38 14.23 12.82 -13.63
C THR A 38 14.89 12.69 -15.00
N SER A 39 14.21 12.10 -15.99
CA SER A 39 14.73 11.97 -17.37
C SER A 39 15.13 13.29 -18.03
N ARG A 40 14.60 14.42 -17.55
CA ARG A 40 14.87 15.76 -18.07
C ARG A 40 15.89 16.54 -17.25
N TRP A 41 16.41 15.97 -16.17
CA TRP A 41 17.37 16.64 -15.31
C TRP A 41 18.75 16.57 -15.96
N ASP A 42 19.49 17.67 -15.93
CA ASP A 42 20.87 17.65 -16.39
C ASP A 42 21.68 16.66 -15.54
N PRO A 43 22.61 15.89 -16.15
CA PRO A 43 23.46 14.96 -15.41
C PRO A 43 24.27 15.73 -14.36
N THR A 44 23.84 15.65 -13.10
CA THR A 44 24.54 16.29 -12.00
C THR A 44 25.61 15.32 -11.49
N GLN A 45 26.89 15.67 -11.64
CA GLN A 45 27.94 15.08 -10.80
C GLN A 45 27.77 15.70 -9.42
N SER A 46 27.09 15.03 -8.49
CA SER A 46 26.98 15.53 -7.12
C SER A 46 27.83 14.72 -6.16
N ASP A 47 28.93 15.34 -5.73
CA ASP A 47 29.56 15.04 -4.46
C ASP A 47 28.68 15.58 -3.32
N GLY A 48 27.94 14.68 -2.67
CA GLY A 48 27.58 14.78 -1.26
C GLY A 48 26.38 15.63 -0.81
N LEU A 49 25.91 16.65 -1.56
CA LEU A 49 24.89 17.60 -1.06
C LEU A 49 23.58 17.73 -1.89
N ALA A 50 23.48 17.17 -3.10
CA ALA A 50 22.23 17.19 -3.88
C ALA A 50 21.17 16.16 -3.42
N ASN A 51 21.39 15.47 -2.30
CA ASN A 51 20.57 14.34 -1.85
C ASN A 51 19.15 14.74 -1.42
N VAL A 52 18.95 15.96 -0.92
CA VAL A 52 17.65 16.42 -0.42
C VAL A 52 16.60 16.56 -1.53
N GLU A 53 17.02 16.92 -2.75
CA GLU A 53 16.11 16.99 -3.91
C GLU A 53 15.72 15.59 -4.39
N TRP A 54 16.68 14.65 -4.35
CA TRP A 54 16.44 13.26 -4.68
C TRP A 54 15.47 12.57 -3.72
N GLU A 55 15.64 12.76 -2.41
CA GLU A 55 14.72 12.22 -1.40
C GLU A 55 13.29 12.74 -1.61
N LYS A 56 13.13 14.04 -1.86
CA LYS A 56 11.82 14.65 -2.16
C LYS A 56 11.20 14.06 -3.42
N GLU A 57 11.99 13.82 -4.46
CA GLU A 57 11.51 13.29 -5.72
C GLU A 57 11.13 11.79 -5.61
N VAL A 58 11.87 11.03 -4.81
CA VAL A 58 11.50 9.66 -4.43
C VAL A 58 10.17 9.65 -3.66
N GLU A 59 10.03 10.48 -2.63
CA GLU A 59 8.79 10.58 -1.84
C GLU A 59 7.59 11.00 -2.70
N HIS A 60 7.78 11.97 -3.59
CA HIS A 60 6.77 12.42 -4.53
C HIS A 60 6.32 11.27 -5.45
N SER A 61 7.28 10.55 -6.02
CA SER A 61 7.02 9.43 -6.92
C SER A 61 6.23 8.30 -6.24
N VAL A 62 6.60 7.95 -5.00
CA VAL A 62 5.87 6.98 -4.18
C VAL A 62 4.44 7.46 -3.89
N ARG A 63 4.26 8.75 -3.59
CA ARG A 63 2.94 9.32 -3.31
C ARG A 63 2.01 9.22 -4.51
N ILE A 64 2.48 9.57 -5.71
CA ILE A 64 1.69 9.47 -6.95
C ILE A 64 1.32 8.01 -7.22
N ALA A 65 2.28 7.08 -7.13
CA ALA A 65 2.02 5.67 -7.34
C ALA A 65 1.00 5.11 -6.34
N LYS A 66 1.07 5.52 -5.06
CA LYS A 66 0.06 5.14 -4.04
C LYS A 66 -1.33 5.64 -4.37
N ILE A 67 -1.47 6.87 -4.86
CA ILE A 67 -2.77 7.45 -5.24
C ILE A 67 -3.39 6.64 -6.39
N VAL A 68 -2.61 6.36 -7.43
CA VAL A 68 -3.06 5.57 -8.58
C VAL A 68 -3.46 4.16 -8.14
N LEU A 69 -2.61 3.50 -7.35
CA LEU A 69 -2.87 2.15 -6.85
C LEU A 69 -4.17 2.12 -6.01
N SER A 70 -4.36 3.07 -5.11
CA SER A 70 -5.57 3.19 -4.28
C SER A 70 -6.83 3.40 -5.13
N HIS A 71 -6.73 4.21 -6.19
CA HIS A 71 -7.82 4.43 -7.12
C HIS A 71 -8.21 3.14 -7.85
N LEU A 72 -7.23 2.38 -8.33
CA LEU A 72 -7.48 1.12 -9.03
C LEU A 72 -8.03 0.05 -8.09
N THR A 73 -7.46 -0.14 -6.90
CA THR A 73 -7.93 -1.17 -5.96
C THR A 73 -9.32 -0.90 -5.42
N SER A 74 -9.77 0.36 -5.40
CA SER A 74 -11.13 0.72 -4.95
C SER A 74 -12.18 0.56 -6.04
N ARG A 75 -11.86 0.86 -7.30
CA ARG A 75 -12.82 0.81 -8.42
C ARG A 75 -12.81 -0.51 -9.18
N HIS A 76 -11.67 -1.18 -9.24
CA HIS A 76 -11.44 -2.37 -10.04
C HIS A 76 -10.70 -3.45 -9.21
N PRO A 77 -11.26 -3.87 -8.06
CA PRO A 77 -10.62 -4.85 -7.19
C PRO A 77 -10.42 -6.22 -7.86
N ASP A 78 -11.20 -6.52 -8.90
CA ASP A 78 -11.15 -7.73 -9.72
C ASP A 78 -9.84 -7.88 -10.53
N LEU A 79 -9.13 -6.78 -10.78
CA LEU A 79 -7.82 -6.80 -11.44
C LEU A 79 -6.70 -7.29 -10.52
N PHE A 80 -6.95 -7.41 -9.22
CA PHE A 80 -5.94 -7.69 -8.22
C PHE A 80 -6.16 -9.04 -7.55
N GLN A 81 -5.06 -9.68 -7.18
CA GLN A 81 -5.13 -10.90 -6.38
C GLN A 81 -5.82 -10.60 -5.05
N SER A 82 -6.84 -11.38 -4.73
CA SER A 82 -7.57 -11.28 -3.47
C SER A 82 -7.13 -12.38 -2.49
N ARG A 83 -7.41 -12.15 -1.22
CA ARG A 83 -7.29 -13.12 -0.14
C ARG A 83 -8.58 -13.16 0.67
N ASP A 84 -8.83 -14.28 1.33
CA ASP A 84 -9.94 -14.42 2.25
C ASP A 84 -9.53 -13.88 3.62
N VAL A 85 -10.25 -12.86 4.09
CA VAL A 85 -10.05 -12.22 5.38
C VAL A 85 -11.22 -12.59 6.29
N ALA A 86 -10.91 -13.20 7.45
CA ALA A 86 -11.92 -13.54 8.44
C ALA A 86 -12.51 -12.26 9.05
N TRP A 87 -13.83 -12.17 9.10
CA TRP A 87 -14.51 -11.16 9.89
C TRP A 87 -15.14 -11.81 11.13
N TYR A 88 -15.19 -11.05 12.22
CA TYR A 88 -15.59 -11.55 13.53
C TYR A 88 -16.94 -10.95 13.93
N VAL A 89 -17.81 -11.77 14.50
CA VAL A 89 -19.10 -11.31 15.05
C VAL A 89 -18.84 -10.78 16.46
N ALA A 90 -19.29 -9.56 16.75
CA ALA A 90 -19.31 -9.07 18.13
C ALA A 90 -20.29 -9.93 18.94
N THR A 91 -19.78 -10.65 19.92
CA THR A 91 -20.60 -11.42 20.87
C THR A 91 -21.06 -10.49 22.00
N ASP A 92 -22.32 -10.59 22.42
CA ASP A 92 -22.98 -9.74 23.45
C ASP A 92 -22.27 -9.68 24.83
N GLU A 93 -21.20 -10.44 25.02
CA GLU A 93 -20.31 -10.34 26.19
C GLU A 93 -19.38 -9.11 26.16
N GLU A 94 -19.34 -8.35 25.05
CA GLU A 94 -18.49 -7.14 24.89
C GLU A 94 -19.19 -5.81 25.24
N THR A 95 -20.42 -5.79 25.75
CA THR A 95 -21.00 -4.57 26.35
C THR A 95 -20.65 -4.47 27.84
N PRO A 96 -19.85 -3.47 28.28
CA PRO A 96 -19.65 -3.23 29.71
C PRO A 96 -20.98 -2.80 30.33
N ARG A 97 -21.40 -3.48 31.40
CA ARG A 97 -22.49 -3.03 32.27
C ARG A 97 -22.02 -1.89 33.16
#